data_AF-A0A3D0S5A2-F1
#
_entry.id   AF-A0A3D0S5A2-F1
#
_cell.length_a   1.000
_cell.length_b   1.000
_cell.length_c   1.000
_cell.angle_alpha   90.00
_cell.angle_beta   90.00
_cell.angle_gamma   90.00
#
_symmetry.space_group_name_H-M   'P 1'
#
loop_
_entity.id
_entity.type
_entity.pdbx_description
1 polymer ?
#
loop_
_entity_poly.entity_id
_entity_poly.type
_entity_poly.pdbx_seq_one_letter_code
_entity_poly.pdbx_strand_id
1 'polypeptide(L)' 'MAELSRREHAALYGPTVGDQVRLGDTDLWIEVEQ' A
#
# COMPACT_ATOMS: atom_id res chain seq x y z
N MET A 1 -4.60 22.33 3.15
CA MET A 1 -5.16 20.99 2.86
C MET A 1 -4.70 20.07 3.96
N ALA A 2 -5.56 19.19 4.48
CA ALA A 2 -5.10 18.21 5.47
C ALA A 2 -4.21 17.20 4.74
N GLU A 3 -2.91 17.24 5.00
CA GLU A 3 -1.97 16.24 4.50
C GLU A 3 -2.08 15.01 5.39
N LEU A 4 -2.72 13.96 4.89
CA LEU A 4 -2.71 12.67 5.56
C LEU A 4 -1.41 11.98 5.21
N SER A 5 -0.68 11.46 6.20
CA SER A 5 0.54 10.73 5.91
C SER A 5 0.20 9.46 5.11
N ARG A 6 1.08 9.05 4.19
CA ARG A 6 0.89 7.84 3.35
C ARG A 6 0.58 6.60 4.20
N ARG A 7 1.18 6.52 5.40
CA ARG A 7 0.96 5.43 6.36
C ARG A 7 -0.44 5.44 6.96
N GLU A 8 -0.98 6.61 7.29
CA GLU A 8 -2.36 6.75 7.80
C GLU A 8 -3.38 6.47 6.69
N HIS A 9 -3.11 6.92 5.46
CA HIS A 9 -3.92 6.57 4.31
C HIS A 9 -3.97 5.05 4.09
N ALA A 10 -2.80 4.39 4.08
CA ALA A 10 -2.71 2.94 3.92
C ALA A 10 -3.44 2.16 5.02
N ALA A 11 -3.46 2.67 6.25
CA ALA A 11 -4.17 2.05 7.37
C ALA A 11 -5.71 2.16 7.24
N LEU A 12 -6.21 3.25 6.66
CA LEU A 12 -7.65 3.51 6.52
C LEU A 12 -8.24 2.94 5.22
N TYR A 13 -7.49 3.02 4.13
CA TYR A 13 -7.98 2.75 2.77
C TYR A 13 -7.23 1.62 2.06
N GLY A 14 -6.13 1.14 2.64
CA GLY A 14 -5.26 0.16 2.01
C GLY A 14 -4.18 0.79 1.12
N PRO A 15 -3.30 -0.07 0.57
CA PRO A 15 -2.21 0.35 -0.31
C PRO A 15 -2.75 1.00 -1.59
N THR A 16 -2.02 1.99 -2.10
CA THR A 16 -2.32 2.72 -3.34
C THR A 16 -1.20 2.52 -4.37
N VAL A 17 -1.32 3.13 -5.54
CA VAL A 17 -0.37 3.02 -6.65
C VAL A 17 1.08 3.21 -6.18
N GLY A 18 1.94 2.26 -6.54
CA GLY A 18 3.35 2.21 -6.16
C GLY A 18 3.63 1.69 -4.74
N ASP A 19 2.62 1.23 -3.99
CA ASP A 19 2.82 0.42 -2.78
C ASP A 19 3.03 -1.05 -3.17
N GLN A 20 3.90 -1.74 -2.41
CA GLN A 20 4.16 -3.17 -2.58
C GLN A 20 3.60 -3.99 -1.42
N VAL A 21 2.99 -5.13 -1.76
CA VAL A 21 2.37 -6.04 -0.80
C VAL A 21 2.93 -7.44 -0.98
N ARG A 22 3.27 -8.09 0.13
CA ARG A 22 3.70 -9.49 0.15
C ARG A 22 2.51 -10.43 0.02
N LEU A 23 2.61 -11.42 -0.86
CA LEU A 23 1.57 -12.44 -1.05
C LEU A 23 1.69 -13.53 0.01
N GLY A 24 0.95 -13.36 1.11
CA GLY A 24 0.95 -14.33 2.21
C GLY A 24 2.33 -14.49 2.83
N ASP A 25 2.72 -15.73 3.08
CA ASP A 25 4.04 -16.11 3.60
C ASP A 25 5.07 -16.39 2.49
N THR A 26 4.70 -16.25 1.22
CA THR A 26 5.62 -16.45 0.09
C THR A 26 6.58 -15.28 -0.05
N ASP A 27 7.67 -15.47 -0.81
CA ASP A 27 8.60 -14.38 -1.15
C ASP A 27 8.16 -13.58 -2.39
N LEU A 28 6.88 -13.66 -2.75
CA LEU A 28 6.30 -12.90 -3.86
C LEU A 28 5.82 -11.54 -3.37
N TRP A 29 6.20 -10.50 -4.11
CA TRP A 29 5.76 -9.13 -3.92
C TRP A 29 4.98 -8.66 -5.14
N ILE A 30 3.85 -8.00 -4.90
CA ILE A 30 3.04 -7.37 -5.94
C ILE A 30 3.04 -5.86 -5.75
N GLU A 31 2.98 -5.12 -6.84
CA GLU A 31 2.90 -3.66 -6.86
C GLU A 31 1.53 -3.22 -7.36
N VAL A 32 0.95 -2.20 -6.73
CA VAL A 32 -0.30 -1.59 -7.22
C VAL A 32 0.05 -0.69 -8.41
N GLU A 33 -0.42 -1.04 -9.62
CA GLU A 33 -0.07 -0.32 -10.85
C GLU A 33 -0.96 0.90 -11.12
N GLN A 34 -2.29 0.77 -10.98
CA GLN A 34 -3.29 1.81 -11.26
C GLN A 34 -4.54 1.65 -10.39
#